data_AF-A0A0F2Q240-F1
#
_entry.id   AF-A0A0F2Q240-F1
#
_cell.length_a   1.000
_cell.length_b   1.000
_cell.length_c   1.000
_cell.angle_alpha   90.00
_cell.angle_beta   90.00
_cell.angle_gamma   90.00
#
_symmetry.space_group_name_H-M   'P 1'
#
loop_
_entity.id
_entity.type
_entity.pdbx_description
1 polymer ?
#
loop_
_entity_poly.entity_id
_entity_poly.type
_entity_poly.pdbx_seq_one_letter_code
_entity_poly.pdbx_strand_id
1 'polypeptide(L)'
;MIRMTRGPDADVHVVMAALEALIDLCGGAARPLDRRGKATLAGIASASISGAGKDSQAATLGRCLVQCRGTDLLIRRESRGVGKLDLAPGAVGVWDGRYQVQNLDRSSFLKVLGGGPEGIAPLFRRDLGPQSAFWENPDGVIGGFSCRRLAGRGSRILPIHEFPLAQALAALIKAERLPECPWAGWKDDLASVAAKAL
;
A
#
# COMPACT_ATOMS: atom_id res chain seq x y z
N MET A 1 -1.69 -10.26 -1.42
CA MET A 1 -2.04 -10.69 -0.05
C MET A 1 -0.86 -10.44 0.88
N ILE A 2 -1.07 -10.14 2.16
CA ILE A 2 -0.02 -10.05 3.18
C ILE A 2 -0.34 -11.08 4.26
N ARG A 3 0.64 -11.89 4.65
CA ARG A 3 0.57 -12.80 5.78
C ARG A 3 1.63 -12.38 6.79
N MET A 4 1.24 -12.32 8.05
CA MET A 4 2.19 -12.12 9.15
C MET A 4 1.86 -13.08 10.28
N THR A 5 2.88 -13.40 11.06
CA THR A 5 2.74 -14.13 12.30
C THR A 5 3.28 -13.23 13.39
N ARG A 6 2.54 -13.09 14.49
CA ARG A 6 2.98 -12.27 15.62
C ARG A 6 3.99 -13.01 16.50
N GLY A 7 4.80 -12.25 17.24
CA GLY A 7 5.64 -12.77 18.31
C GLY A 7 4.83 -13.17 19.55
N PRO A 8 5.38 -14.03 20.43
CA PRO A 8 4.70 -14.49 21.65
C PRO A 8 4.30 -13.36 22.59
N ASP A 9 5.10 -12.29 22.68
CA ASP A 9 4.93 -11.16 23.62
C ASP A 9 4.42 -9.88 22.94
N ALA A 10 3.67 -10.01 21.84
CA ALA A 10 3.20 -8.85 21.09
C ALA A 10 2.12 -8.06 21.87
N ASP A 11 2.36 -6.76 22.06
CA ASP A 11 1.39 -5.83 22.62
C ASP A 11 0.22 -5.58 21.64
N VAL A 12 -1.01 -5.53 22.16
CA VAL A 12 -2.24 -5.36 21.36
C VAL A 12 -2.26 -4.06 20.57
N HIS A 13 -1.77 -2.96 21.13
CA HIS A 13 -1.70 -1.67 20.46
C HIS A 13 -0.67 -1.68 19.34
N VAL A 14 0.44 -2.38 19.51
CA VAL A 14 1.45 -2.57 18.45
C VAL A 14 0.87 -3.39 17.31
N VAL A 15 0.17 -4.49 17.60
CA VAL A 15 -0.49 -5.32 16.57
C VAL A 15 -1.56 -4.51 15.84
N MET A 16 -2.37 -3.72 16.56
CA MET A 16 -3.36 -2.83 15.95
C MET A 16 -2.71 -1.80 15.02
N ALA A 17 -1.67 -1.10 15.47
CA ALA A 17 -0.96 -0.11 14.66
C ALA A 17 -0.35 -0.73 13.40
N ALA A 18 0.26 -1.93 13.52
CA ALA A 18 0.79 -2.67 12.40
C ALA A 18 -0.32 -3.08 11.40
N LEU A 19 -1.46 -3.55 11.90
CA LEU A 19 -2.60 -3.89 11.05
C LEU A 19 -3.17 -2.66 10.32
N GLU A 20 -3.32 -1.51 10.99
CA GLU A 20 -3.76 -0.27 10.34
C GLU A 20 -2.80 0.16 9.21
N ALA A 21 -1.49 0.11 9.47
CA ALA A 21 -0.46 0.42 8.49
C ALA A 21 -0.50 -0.54 7.28
N LEU A 22 -0.73 -1.83 7.52
CA LEU A 22 -0.78 -2.84 6.45
C LEU A 22 -2.11 -2.81 5.67
N ILE A 23 -3.21 -2.40 6.29
CA ILE A 23 -4.46 -2.08 5.58
C ILE A 23 -4.22 -0.92 4.61
N ASP A 24 -3.56 0.15 5.06
CA ASP A 24 -3.22 1.31 4.21
C ASP A 24 -2.26 0.90 3.07
N LEU A 25 -1.25 0.08 3.36
CA LEU A 25 -0.34 -0.49 2.35
C LEU A 25 -1.05 -1.38 1.32
N CYS A 26 -2.13 -2.04 1.71
CA CYS A 26 -3.04 -2.77 0.83
C CYS A 26 -3.99 -1.85 0.05
N GLY A 27 -3.78 -0.53 0.07
CA GLY A 27 -4.64 0.50 -0.53
C GLY A 27 -5.98 0.65 0.18
N GLY A 28 -6.14 0.00 1.33
CA GLY A 28 -7.33 0.09 2.15
C GLY A 28 -7.42 1.46 2.83
N ALA A 29 -8.61 1.79 3.34
CA ALA A 29 -8.85 2.93 4.22
C ALA A 29 -8.26 4.26 3.70
N ALA A 30 -8.86 4.84 2.66
CA ALA A 30 -8.50 6.19 2.17
C ALA A 30 -8.58 7.27 3.26
N ARG A 31 -9.21 6.95 4.39
CA ARG A 31 -9.30 7.70 5.64
C ARG A 31 -9.03 6.73 6.80
N PRO A 32 -8.59 7.23 7.97
CA PRO A 32 -8.48 6.42 9.18
C PRO A 32 -9.75 5.60 9.46
N LEU A 33 -9.59 4.42 10.04
CA LEU A 33 -10.72 3.60 10.47
C LEU A 33 -11.58 4.38 11.46
N ASP A 34 -12.91 4.24 11.33
CA ASP A 34 -13.87 4.80 12.26
C ASP A 34 -13.81 4.05 13.61
N ARG A 35 -14.52 4.58 14.62
CA ARG A 35 -14.54 4.00 15.97
C ARG A 35 -14.93 2.52 15.96
N ARG A 36 -15.91 2.15 15.13
CA ARG A 36 -16.38 0.77 14.99
C ARG A 36 -15.30 -0.11 14.35
N GLY A 37 -14.68 0.35 13.27
CA GLY A 37 -13.59 -0.35 12.60
C GLY A 37 -12.39 -0.58 13.53
N LYS A 38 -12.03 0.42 14.36
CA LYS A 38 -10.99 0.28 15.39
C LYS A 38 -11.35 -0.75 16.46
N ALA A 39 -12.60 -0.77 16.93
CA ALA A 39 -13.05 -1.77 17.89
C ALA A 39 -13.02 -3.19 17.31
N THR A 40 -13.43 -3.38 16.05
CA THR A 40 -13.29 -4.67 15.35
C THR A 40 -11.83 -5.07 15.20
N LEU A 41 -10.95 -4.12 14.85
CA LEU A 41 -9.52 -4.39 14.73
C LEU A 41 -8.88 -4.80 16.06
N ALA A 42 -9.28 -4.16 17.16
CA ALA A 42 -8.87 -4.53 18.51
C ALA A 42 -9.29 -5.96 18.86
N GLY A 43 -10.52 -6.36 18.53
CA GLY A 43 -10.98 -7.74 18.73
C GLY A 43 -10.13 -8.77 17.99
N ILE A 44 -9.79 -8.49 16.72
CA ILE A 44 -8.91 -9.34 15.91
C ILE A 44 -7.49 -9.40 16.50
N ALA A 45 -6.94 -8.26 16.90
CA ALA A 45 -5.61 -8.18 17.50
C ALA A 45 -5.55 -9.00 18.79
N SER A 46 -6.51 -8.82 19.70
CA SER A 46 -6.62 -9.58 20.94
C SER A 46 -6.77 -11.08 20.69
N ALA A 47 -7.62 -11.49 19.74
CA ALA A 47 -7.79 -12.89 19.38
C ALA A 47 -6.48 -13.52 18.87
N SER A 48 -5.73 -12.79 18.05
CA SER A 48 -4.42 -13.24 17.57
C SER A 48 -3.41 -13.45 18.71
N ILE A 49 -3.45 -12.58 19.73
CA ILE A 49 -2.56 -12.61 20.90
C ILE A 49 -2.91 -13.75 21.84
N SER A 50 -4.19 -13.98 22.11
CA SER A 50 -4.58 -15.07 23.00
C SER A 50 -4.34 -16.46 22.38
N GLY A 51 -4.27 -16.56 21.04
CA GLY A 51 -4.24 -17.85 20.33
C GLY A 51 -5.48 -18.73 20.58
N ALA A 52 -6.43 -18.21 21.36
CA ALA A 52 -7.64 -18.85 21.81
C ALA A 52 -8.72 -18.62 20.76
N GLY A 53 -8.68 -19.43 19.71
CA GLY A 53 -9.67 -19.39 18.65
C GLY A 53 -9.41 -20.50 17.64
N LYS A 54 -10.07 -21.65 17.82
CA LYS A 54 -10.18 -22.66 16.75
C LYS A 54 -10.97 -22.09 15.56
N ASP A 55 -11.85 -21.12 15.81
CA ASP A 55 -12.63 -20.44 14.79
C ASP A 55 -11.89 -19.22 14.23
N SER A 56 -11.83 -19.15 12.90
CA SER A 56 -11.21 -18.03 12.21
C SER A 56 -12.09 -16.79 12.35
N GLN A 57 -11.55 -15.72 12.95
CA GLN A 57 -12.19 -14.42 12.90
C GLN A 57 -11.84 -13.73 11.58
N ALA A 58 -12.83 -13.21 10.89
CA ALA A 58 -12.63 -12.43 9.67
C ALA A 58 -13.53 -11.20 9.68
N ALA A 59 -12.97 -10.06 9.30
CA ALA A 59 -13.73 -8.84 9.13
C ALA A 59 -13.23 -8.05 7.92
N THR A 60 -14.15 -7.34 7.28
CA THR A 60 -13.83 -6.38 6.24
C THR A 60 -13.64 -5.00 6.85
N LEU A 61 -12.44 -4.44 6.73
CA LEU A 61 -12.04 -3.14 7.23
C LEU A 61 -11.38 -2.32 6.13
N GLY A 62 -11.93 -1.15 5.81
CA GLY A 62 -11.32 -0.23 4.85
C GLY A 62 -11.10 -0.81 3.45
N ARG A 63 -11.96 -1.71 2.95
CA ARG A 63 -11.77 -2.47 1.69
C ARG A 63 -10.70 -3.57 1.74
N CYS A 64 -10.30 -3.98 2.93
CA CYS A 64 -9.44 -5.13 3.16
C CYS A 64 -10.18 -6.17 3.98
N LEU A 65 -10.10 -7.43 3.57
CA LEU A 65 -10.43 -8.56 4.42
C LEU A 65 -9.24 -8.81 5.34
N VAL A 66 -9.48 -8.74 6.64
CA VAL A 66 -8.53 -9.10 7.70
C VAL A 66 -9.02 -10.39 8.33
N GLN A 67 -8.17 -11.41 8.32
CA GLN A 67 -8.48 -12.73 8.86
C GLN A 67 -7.43 -13.13 9.89
N CYS A 68 -7.88 -13.68 11.01
CA CYS A 68 -7.05 -14.27 12.04
C CYS A 68 -7.29 -15.78 12.10
N ARG A 69 -6.21 -16.56 12.18
CA ARG A 69 -6.23 -18.01 12.39
C ARG A 69 -5.10 -18.39 13.35
N GLY A 70 -5.44 -18.62 14.61
CA GLY A 70 -4.43 -18.79 15.67
C GLY A 70 -3.57 -17.53 15.78
N THR A 71 -2.26 -17.67 15.56
CA THR A 71 -1.29 -16.55 15.59
C THR A 71 -1.05 -15.92 14.21
N ASP A 72 -1.65 -16.47 13.16
CA ASP A 72 -1.50 -15.97 11.80
C ASP A 72 -2.56 -14.91 11.50
N LEU A 73 -2.10 -13.80 10.93
CA LEU A 73 -2.91 -12.72 10.43
C LEU A 73 -2.73 -12.61 8.91
N LEU A 74 -3.85 -12.55 8.21
CA LEU A 74 -3.93 -12.43 6.77
C LEU A 74 -4.69 -11.17 6.40
N ILE A 75 -4.10 -10.36 5.52
CA ILE A 75 -4.70 -9.14 5.00
C ILE A 75 -4.77 -9.25 3.48
N ARG A 76 -5.96 -9.07 2.93
CA ARG A 76 -6.20 -9.10 1.49
C ARG A 76 -7.06 -7.92 1.08
N ARG A 77 -6.64 -7.20 0.05
CA ARG A 77 -7.49 -6.20 -0.59
C ARG A 77 -8.70 -6.88 -1.24
N GLU A 78 -9.89 -6.34 -0.99
CA GLU A 78 -11.10 -6.77 -1.66
C GLU A 78 -11.14 -6.27 -3.11
N SER A 79 -11.77 -7.04 -3.99
CA SER A 79 -11.82 -6.71 -5.42
C SER A 79 -12.80 -5.58 -5.78
N ARG A 80 -13.61 -5.13 -4.83
CA ARG A 80 -14.68 -4.15 -5.07
C ARG A 80 -14.12 -2.73 -5.25
N GLY A 81 -14.67 -2.01 -6.22
CA GLY A 81 -14.33 -0.60 -6.46
C GLY A 81 -12.94 -0.39 -7.06
N VAL A 82 -12.32 -1.43 -7.63
CA VAL A 82 -11.07 -1.30 -8.37
C VAL A 82 -11.37 -0.88 -9.80
N GLY A 83 -11.16 0.40 -10.06
CA GLY A 83 -11.42 1.00 -11.37
C GLY A 83 -10.34 0.71 -12.41
N LYS A 84 -10.66 1.07 -13.65
CA LYS A 84 -9.70 1.17 -14.75
C LYS A 84 -8.95 2.51 -14.67
N LEU A 85 -7.67 2.51 -15.01
CA LEU A 85 -6.91 3.73 -15.27
C LEU A 85 -6.50 3.75 -16.74
N ASP A 86 -6.86 4.81 -17.45
CA ASP A 86 -6.42 5.05 -18.82
C ASP A 86 -5.37 6.17 -18.80
N LEU A 87 -4.18 5.88 -19.32
CA LEU A 87 -3.07 6.82 -19.43
C LEU A 87 -2.83 7.15 -20.90
N ALA A 88 -2.93 8.43 -21.24
CA ALA A 88 -2.47 8.95 -22.52
C ALA A 88 -0.97 8.69 -22.72
N PRO A 89 -0.45 8.83 -23.97
CA PRO A 89 0.98 8.77 -24.22
C PRO A 89 1.78 9.71 -23.30
N GLY A 90 2.86 9.21 -22.71
CA GLY A 90 3.70 9.95 -21.76
C GLY A 90 3.07 10.23 -20.37
N ALA A 91 1.79 9.93 -20.16
CA ALA A 91 1.08 10.31 -18.93
C ALA A 91 1.48 9.45 -17.72
N VAL A 92 1.34 10.04 -16.53
CA VAL A 92 1.54 9.40 -15.22
C VAL A 92 0.22 9.42 -14.45
N GLY A 93 -0.09 8.35 -13.74
CA GLY A 93 -1.24 8.30 -12.84
C GLY A 93 -1.09 7.27 -11.74
N VAL A 94 -2.01 7.30 -10.77
CA VAL A 94 -2.04 6.33 -9.66
C VAL A 94 -3.23 5.40 -9.82
N TRP A 95 -2.95 4.11 -10.01
CA TRP A 95 -3.96 3.08 -10.12
C TRP A 95 -4.33 2.52 -8.73
N ASP A 96 -5.62 2.55 -8.42
CA ASP A 96 -6.24 1.99 -7.20
C ASP A 96 -5.58 2.46 -5.88
N GLY A 97 -4.88 3.60 -5.92
CA GLY A 97 -4.15 4.18 -4.80
C GLY A 97 -2.81 3.51 -4.47
N ARG A 98 -2.48 2.36 -5.09
CA ARG A 98 -1.33 1.51 -4.72
C ARG A 98 -0.17 1.56 -5.69
N TYR A 99 -0.40 1.88 -6.96
CA TYR A 99 0.62 1.81 -7.99
C TYR A 99 0.69 3.11 -8.76
N GLN A 100 1.84 3.76 -8.76
CA GLN A 100 2.11 4.85 -9.68
C GLN A 100 2.59 4.25 -10.99
N VAL A 101 1.91 4.59 -12.08
CA VAL A 101 2.15 4.05 -13.41
C VAL A 101 2.47 5.20 -14.34
N GLN A 102 3.50 5.03 -15.16
CA GLN A 102 3.83 5.93 -16.26
C GLN A 102 3.74 5.18 -17.58
N ASN A 103 3.03 5.75 -18.55
CA ASN A 103 3.08 5.31 -19.93
C ASN A 103 4.35 5.88 -20.58
N LEU A 104 5.29 5.00 -20.95
CA LEU A 104 6.55 5.42 -21.58
C LEU A 104 6.43 5.55 -23.11
N ASP A 105 5.32 5.06 -23.66
CA ASP A 105 5.04 5.14 -25.09
C ASP A 105 4.53 6.53 -25.48
N ARG A 106 4.87 6.93 -26.71
CA ARG A 106 4.62 8.27 -27.24
C ARG A 106 3.40 8.36 -28.15
N SER A 107 2.76 7.24 -28.49
CA SER A 107 1.70 7.20 -29.51
C SER A 107 0.41 6.53 -29.05
N SER A 108 0.46 5.63 -28.07
CA SER A 108 -0.67 4.79 -27.69
C SER A 108 -1.06 4.92 -26.22
N PHE A 109 -2.36 4.74 -25.95
CA PHE A 109 -2.89 4.72 -24.58
C PHE A 109 -2.51 3.42 -23.87
N LEU A 110 -2.17 3.54 -22.58
CA LEU A 110 -1.98 2.42 -21.67
C LEU A 110 -3.19 2.29 -20.76
N LYS A 111 -3.81 1.11 -20.74
CA LYS A 111 -4.95 0.75 -19.90
C LYS A 111 -4.47 -0.12 -18.76
N VAL A 112 -4.81 0.24 -17.52
CA VAL A 112 -4.51 -0.52 -16.31
C VAL A 112 -5.81 -1.03 -15.70
N LEU A 113 -5.89 -2.34 -15.49
CA LEU A 113 -7.05 -3.06 -14.96
C LEU A 113 -6.64 -3.87 -13.73
N GLY A 114 -7.61 -4.34 -12.95
CA GLY A 114 -7.36 -5.21 -11.81
C GLY A 114 -7.52 -6.68 -12.17
N GLY A 115 -6.55 -7.51 -11.80
CA GLY A 115 -6.68 -8.96 -11.90
C GLY A 115 -5.45 -9.71 -11.39
N GLY A 116 -5.46 -11.03 -11.57
CA GLY A 116 -4.37 -11.92 -11.16
C GLY A 116 -4.84 -13.04 -10.21
N PRO A 117 -4.09 -14.16 -10.15
CA PRO A 117 -4.46 -15.33 -9.35
C PRO A 117 -4.38 -15.09 -7.84
N GLU A 118 -3.45 -14.22 -7.40
CA GLU A 118 -3.13 -13.98 -5.97
C GLU A 118 -3.82 -12.72 -5.39
N GLY A 119 -4.84 -12.23 -6.08
CA GLY A 119 -5.60 -11.02 -5.73
C GLY A 119 -5.47 -9.92 -6.79
N ILE A 120 -5.78 -8.68 -6.39
CA ILE A 120 -5.81 -7.56 -7.34
C ILE A 120 -4.40 -6.98 -7.52
N ALA A 121 -3.76 -7.36 -8.62
CA ALA A 121 -2.56 -6.75 -9.19
C ALA A 121 -2.92 -5.91 -10.44
N PRO A 122 -2.07 -4.95 -10.83
CA PRO A 122 -2.27 -4.19 -12.07
C PRO A 122 -2.00 -5.09 -13.28
N LEU A 123 -2.98 -5.18 -14.16
CA LEU A 123 -2.87 -5.77 -15.49
C LEU A 123 -2.79 -4.66 -16.52
N PHE A 124 -1.74 -4.69 -17.33
CA PHE A 124 -1.46 -3.66 -18.33
C PHE A 124 -1.91 -4.14 -19.71
N ARG A 125 -2.61 -3.27 -20.45
CA ARG A 125 -3.06 -3.52 -21.82
C ARG A 125 -2.89 -2.26 -22.65
N ARG A 126 -2.72 -2.42 -23.96
CA ARG A 126 -2.81 -1.31 -24.91
C ARG A 126 -4.05 -1.39 -25.75
N ASP A 127 -4.51 -0.21 -26.16
CA ASP A 127 -5.46 -0.10 -27.26
C ASP A 127 -4.66 0.02 -28.55
N LEU A 128 -4.55 -1.07 -29.29
CA LEU A 128 -3.89 -1.11 -30.60
C LEU A 128 -4.92 -1.03 -31.75
N GLY A 129 -6.16 -0.62 -31.47
CA GLY A 129 -7.25 -0.59 -32.45
C GLY A 129 -7.94 -1.95 -32.64
N PRO A 130 -8.63 -2.20 -33.78
CA PRO A 130 -9.50 -3.37 -33.99
C PRO A 130 -8.81 -4.74 -33.96
N GLN A 131 -7.46 -4.78 -33.84
CA GLN A 131 -6.68 -6.00 -33.64
C GLN A 131 -6.31 -6.23 -32.16
N SER A 132 -7.02 -5.63 -31.20
CA SER A 132 -6.78 -5.78 -29.76
C SER A 132 -7.13 -7.18 -29.19
N ALA A 133 -7.08 -8.22 -30.01
CA ALA A 133 -7.37 -9.60 -29.62
C ALA A 133 -6.21 -10.12 -28.76
N PHE A 134 -6.46 -10.16 -27.45
CA PHE A 134 -5.79 -11.01 -26.46
C PHE A 134 -4.27 -11.15 -26.62
N TRP A 135 -3.56 -10.11 -26.17
CA TRP A 135 -2.12 -10.21 -25.93
C TRP A 135 -1.87 -10.81 -24.56
N GLU A 136 -1.50 -12.10 -24.55
CA GLU A 136 -0.95 -12.82 -23.39
C GLU A 136 0.56 -12.97 -23.58
N ASN A 137 1.31 -11.87 -23.67
CA ASN A 137 2.77 -11.98 -23.71
C ASN A 137 3.33 -11.93 -22.28
N PRO A 138 4.08 -12.94 -21.81
CA PRO A 138 4.75 -12.90 -20.51
C PRO A 138 5.83 -11.81 -20.42
N ASP A 139 6.28 -11.27 -21.56
CA ASP A 139 7.39 -10.31 -21.67
C ASP A 139 6.99 -8.83 -21.54
N GLY A 140 5.75 -8.55 -21.14
CA GLY A 140 5.27 -7.18 -20.88
C GLY A 140 4.62 -6.49 -22.08
N VAL A 141 4.36 -5.18 -21.93
CA VAL A 141 3.59 -4.37 -22.89
C VAL A 141 4.54 -3.58 -23.79
N ILE A 142 4.41 -3.75 -25.11
CA ILE A 142 5.16 -3.03 -26.16
C ILE A 142 5.10 -1.50 -25.90
N GLY A 143 6.19 -0.77 -26.18
CA GLY A 143 6.30 0.67 -25.90
C GLY A 143 6.65 1.01 -24.44
N GLY A 144 6.62 0.01 -23.55
CA GLY A 144 7.09 0.12 -22.19
C GLY A 144 6.15 0.89 -21.26
N PHE A 145 6.33 0.64 -19.97
CA PHE A 145 5.70 1.37 -18.88
C PHE A 145 6.61 1.29 -17.67
N SER A 146 6.50 2.25 -16.75
CA SER A 146 7.03 2.09 -15.39
C SER A 146 5.85 1.85 -14.44
N CYS A 147 6.04 0.97 -13.47
CA CYS A 147 5.06 0.71 -12.42
C CYS A 147 5.80 0.60 -11.09
N ARG A 148 5.54 1.56 -10.20
CA ARG A 148 6.09 1.60 -8.85
C ARG A 148 4.98 1.41 -7.83
N ARG A 149 5.19 0.49 -6.88
CA ARG A 149 4.27 0.34 -5.75
C ARG A 149 4.49 1.47 -4.73
N LEU A 150 3.40 2.04 -4.25
CA LEU A 150 3.35 3.06 -3.21
C LEU A 150 3.24 2.41 -1.84
N ALA A 151 3.91 2.99 -0.84
CA ALA A 151 3.91 2.60 0.56
C ALA A 151 2.73 3.25 1.33
N GLY A 152 1.50 3.13 0.80
CA GLY A 152 0.31 3.74 1.40
C GLY A 152 0.38 5.27 1.43
N ARG A 153 -0.13 5.89 2.50
CA ARG A 153 -0.12 7.35 2.68
C ARG A 153 1.30 7.93 2.79
N GLY A 154 2.24 7.18 3.34
CA GLY A 154 3.63 7.62 3.51
C GLY A 154 4.36 7.95 2.20
N SER A 155 3.85 7.51 1.05
CA SER A 155 4.37 7.91 -0.27
C SER A 155 3.83 9.26 -0.79
N ARG A 156 2.88 9.89 -0.09
CA ARG A 156 2.27 11.17 -0.52
C ARG A 156 2.47 12.27 0.51
N ILE A 157 2.18 11.96 1.76
CA ILE A 157 2.28 12.88 2.89
C ILE A 157 3.00 12.10 3.98
N LEU A 158 4.16 12.60 4.40
CA LEU A 158 5.01 11.93 5.37
C LEU A 158 5.24 12.83 6.57
N PRO A 159 4.36 12.76 7.60
CA PRO A 159 4.65 13.39 8.87
C PRO A 159 5.97 12.85 9.43
N ILE A 160 6.80 13.71 10.01
CA ILE A 160 8.13 13.34 10.53
C ILE A 160 8.06 12.14 11.49
N HIS A 161 7.04 12.10 12.34
CA HIS A 161 6.85 11.02 13.31
C HIS A 161 6.47 9.67 12.68
N GLU A 162 5.97 9.66 11.44
CA GLU A 162 5.64 8.43 10.70
C GLU A 162 6.80 7.97 9.80
N PHE A 163 7.91 8.71 9.74
CA PHE A 163 9.05 8.38 8.89
C PHE A 163 9.59 6.96 9.09
N PRO A 164 9.83 6.47 10.33
CA PRO A 164 10.32 5.11 10.53
C PRO A 164 9.33 4.05 10.03
N LEU A 165 8.03 4.27 10.26
CA LEU A 165 6.98 3.38 9.78
C LEU A 165 6.93 3.35 8.25
N ALA A 166 6.95 4.52 7.61
CA ALA A 166 6.89 4.62 6.16
C ALA A 166 8.12 3.97 5.49
N GLN A 167 9.31 4.09 6.09
CA GLN A 167 10.50 3.38 5.62
C GLN A 167 10.37 1.86 5.78
N ALA A 168 9.83 1.39 6.91
CA ALA A 168 9.56 -0.03 7.12
C ALA A 168 8.57 -0.58 6.08
N LEU A 169 7.50 0.17 5.78
CA LEU A 169 6.53 -0.18 4.74
C LEU A 169 7.15 -0.18 3.35
N ALA A 170 7.99 0.80 3.01
CA ALA A 170 8.72 0.85 1.74
C ALA A 170 9.66 -0.36 1.58
N ALA A 171 10.40 -0.72 2.63
CA ALA A 171 11.25 -1.90 2.66
C ALA A 171 10.44 -3.19 2.48
N LEU A 172 9.28 -3.31 3.13
CA LEU A 172 8.40 -4.48 3.03
C LEU A 172 7.93 -4.74 1.59
N ILE A 173 7.70 -3.68 0.81
CA ILE A 173 7.31 -3.79 -0.60
C ILE A 173 8.49 -3.71 -1.58
N LYS A 174 9.72 -3.70 -1.08
CA LYS A 174 10.96 -3.53 -1.86
C LYS A 174 10.93 -2.27 -2.76
N ALA A 175 10.30 -1.20 -2.28
CA ALA A 175 10.34 0.10 -2.95
C ALA A 175 11.64 0.83 -2.60
N GLU A 176 11.97 1.85 -3.39
CA GLU A 176 13.05 2.78 -3.03
C GLU A 176 12.77 3.44 -1.68
N ARG A 177 13.85 3.71 -0.93
CA ARG A 177 13.77 4.44 0.33
C ARG A 177 13.14 5.80 0.12
N LEU A 178 12.32 6.21 1.08
CA LEU A 178 11.76 7.55 1.09
C LEU A 178 12.89 8.55 1.38
N PRO A 179 12.87 9.74 0.75
CA PRO A 179 13.86 10.77 1.03
C PRO A 179 13.77 11.18 2.50
N GLU A 180 14.90 11.54 3.09
CA GLU A 180 14.93 12.09 4.45
C GLU A 180 14.11 13.37 4.53
N CYS A 181 13.60 13.67 5.72
CA CYS A 181 12.90 14.92 5.94
C CYS A 181 13.89 16.08 5.70
N PRO A 182 13.58 17.04 4.81
CA PRO A 182 14.44 18.19 4.59
C PRO A 182 14.62 19.06 5.84
N TRP A 183 13.78 18.87 6.86
CA TRP A 183 13.88 19.54 8.16
C TRP A 183 14.49 18.67 9.25
N ALA A 184 15.10 17.53 8.97
CA ALA A 184 15.69 16.68 10.01
C ALA A 184 16.80 17.40 10.81
N GLY A 185 17.53 18.34 10.18
CA GLY A 185 18.59 19.15 10.79
C GLY A 185 18.19 20.57 11.21
N TRP A 186 16.90 20.93 11.15
CA TRP A 186 16.49 22.34 11.33
C TRP A 186 16.85 22.95 12.70
N LYS A 187 17.00 22.12 13.74
CA LYS A 187 17.45 22.58 15.06
C LYS A 187 18.92 22.98 15.05
N ASP A 188 19.75 22.25 14.32
CA ASP A 188 21.17 22.57 14.15
C ASP A 188 21.32 23.80 13.25
N ASP A 189 20.45 23.94 12.24
CA ASP A 189 20.40 25.12 11.37
C ASP A 189 19.98 26.38 12.15
N LEU A 190 18.95 26.29 13.01
CA LEU A 190 18.52 27.41 13.86
C LEU A 190 19.60 27.84 14.86
N ALA A 191 20.32 26.87 15.44
CA ALA A 191 21.46 27.16 16.30
C ALA A 191 22.59 27.87 15.52
N SER A 192 22.84 27.45 14.27
CA SER A 192 23.85 28.08 13.40
C SER A 192 23.47 29.51 12.98
N VAL A 193 22.18 29.78 12.75
CA VAL A 193 21.65 31.10 12.38
C VAL A 193 21.70 32.03 13.60
N ALA A 194 21.33 31.54 14.79
CA ALA A 194 21.44 32.31 16.03
C ALA A 194 22.91 32.65 16.37
N ALA A 195 23.84 31.73 16.15
CA ALA A 195 25.26 31.96 16.38
C ALA A 195 25.91 32.94 15.37
N LYS A 196 25.33 33.12 14.19
CA LYS A 196 25.79 34.11 13.18
C LYS A 196 25.17 35.51 13.34
N ALA A 197 24.17 35.64 14.21
CA ALA A 197 23.48 36.89 14.49
C ALA A 197 24.04 37.64 15.73
N LEU A 198 25.07 37.08 16.37
CA LEU A 198 25.86 37.65 17.47
C LEU A 198 27.27 38.00 16.97
#